data_AF-A0A974A6B7-F1
#
_entry.id   AF-A0A974A6B7-F1
#
_cell.length_a   1.000
_cell.length_b   1.000
_cell.length_c   1.000
_cell.angle_alpha   90.00
_cell.angle_beta   90.00
_cell.angle_gamma   90.00
#
_symmetry.space_group_name_H-M   'P 1'
#
loop_
_entity.id
_entity.type
_entity.pdbx_description
1 polymer ?
#
loop_
_entity_poly.entity_id
_entity_poly.type
_entity_poly.pdbx_seq_one_letter_code
_entity_poly.pdbx_strand_id
1 'polypeptide(L)'
;MMPFRVLVAVALLIAATCRGFAADVVFPPGAHVGMKPLVGLNRAKSFIGFETEDQGVKVLIADLPADAYAEVVSAFKANPAGTGNIKPESLETPAGLAYYTVESGRDGASNVRRYSMILPGPTFSGYVAVQVPENASKIYTDDAVRQMFATAQIRNEVPVDEQLGMMPFKVTELSGFKNIRMLAPGAALLLADGDEKALETKPFLLLGIIGSAPATPDDRGRFAQQIATTIPGVRDGRITMSEPIRIDGQAGFETRIDAVSGKDNTPVTIVQWLRFGAQTSMRIIGSSPRTDWEKAFPRFRAVRDGIQPRG
;
A
#
# COMPACT_ATOMS: atom_id res chain seq x y z
N MET A 1 -49.74 -32.05 -30.91
CA MET A 1 -48.26 -32.11 -30.96
C MET A 1 -47.68 -30.69 -30.96
N MET A 2 -47.57 -30.03 -29.80
CA MET A 2 -46.83 -28.75 -29.72
C MET A 2 -46.39 -28.23 -28.32
N PRO A 3 -46.31 -29.01 -27.21
CA PRO A 3 -45.78 -28.44 -25.95
C PRO A 3 -44.26 -28.63 -25.77
N PHE A 4 -43.63 -29.61 -26.43
CA PHE A 4 -42.24 -29.97 -26.16
C PHE A 4 -41.20 -28.99 -26.72
N ARG A 5 -41.53 -28.31 -27.85
CA ARG A 5 -40.62 -27.34 -28.49
C ARG A 5 -40.49 -26.02 -27.72
N VAL A 6 -41.54 -25.61 -27.01
CA VAL A 6 -41.56 -24.37 -26.23
C VAL A 6 -40.75 -24.54 -24.93
N LEU A 7 -40.82 -25.71 -24.29
CA LEU A 7 -40.04 -26.03 -23.09
C LEU A 7 -38.53 -26.09 -23.35
N VAL A 8 -38.11 -26.63 -24.51
CA VAL A 8 -36.68 -26.65 -24.91
C VAL A 8 -36.17 -25.25 -25.23
N ALA A 9 -36.98 -24.38 -25.85
CA ALA A 9 -36.61 -23.00 -26.16
C ALA A 9 -36.45 -22.13 -24.90
N VAL A 10 -37.28 -22.35 -23.87
CA VAL A 10 -37.15 -21.64 -22.58
C VAL A 10 -35.92 -22.13 -21.80
N ALA A 11 -35.62 -23.44 -21.83
CA ALA A 11 -34.40 -23.98 -21.20
C ALA A 11 -33.11 -23.45 -21.85
N LEU A 12 -33.11 -23.26 -23.18
CA LEU A 12 -31.98 -22.65 -23.91
C LEU A 12 -31.84 -21.13 -23.64
N LEU A 13 -32.95 -20.42 -23.39
CA LEU A 13 -32.91 -19.00 -23.02
C LEU A 13 -32.40 -18.78 -21.58
N ILE A 14 -32.70 -19.71 -20.66
CA ILE A 14 -32.18 -19.66 -19.28
C ILE A 14 -30.68 -20.03 -19.27
N ALA A 15 -30.25 -20.98 -20.09
CA ALA A 15 -28.82 -21.30 -20.23
C ALA A 15 -27.99 -20.17 -20.85
N ALA A 16 -28.57 -19.33 -21.72
CA ALA A 16 -27.89 -18.21 -22.36
C ALA A 16 -27.75 -16.96 -21.47
N THR A 17 -28.48 -16.89 -20.34
CA THR A 17 -28.39 -15.76 -19.38
C THR A 17 -27.45 -16.06 -18.21
N CYS A 18 -27.09 -17.32 -17.99
CA CYS A 18 -25.93 -17.70 -17.19
C CYS A 18 -24.62 -17.44 -17.95
N ARG A 19 -24.37 -16.17 -18.32
CA ARG A 19 -23.00 -15.70 -18.37
C ARG A 19 -22.49 -15.83 -16.94
N GLY A 20 -21.76 -16.90 -16.65
CA GLY A 20 -20.97 -16.95 -15.43
C GLY A 20 -20.23 -15.62 -15.37
N PHE A 21 -20.46 -14.85 -14.31
CA PHE A 21 -19.61 -13.70 -14.01
C PHE A 21 -18.21 -14.27 -13.90
N ALA A 22 -17.45 -14.20 -14.99
CA ALA A 22 -16.03 -14.33 -14.92
C ALA A 22 -15.63 -13.13 -14.07
N ALA A 23 -15.41 -13.36 -12.77
CA ALA A 23 -15.01 -12.30 -11.86
C ALA A 23 -13.89 -11.50 -12.53
N ASP A 24 -14.11 -10.20 -12.67
CA ASP A 24 -13.12 -9.30 -13.24
C ASP A 24 -11.89 -9.27 -12.33
N VAL A 25 -10.78 -8.78 -12.87
CA VAL A 25 -9.56 -8.59 -12.10
C VAL A 25 -9.84 -7.60 -10.97
N VAL A 26 -9.56 -8.01 -9.74
CA VAL A 26 -9.72 -7.18 -8.54
C VAL A 26 -8.34 -6.74 -8.07
N PHE A 27 -8.18 -5.44 -7.86
CA PHE A 27 -7.01 -4.86 -7.22
C PHE A 27 -7.31 -4.66 -5.74
N PRO A 28 -6.62 -5.36 -4.81
CA PRO A 28 -6.69 -4.99 -3.40
C PRO A 28 -6.30 -3.51 -3.25
N PRO A 29 -6.98 -2.74 -2.40
CA PRO A 29 -6.70 -1.33 -2.33
C PRO A 29 -5.29 -1.00 -1.90
N GLY A 30 -4.70 -0.04 -2.61
CA GLY A 30 -3.30 0.31 -2.47
C GLY A 30 -2.33 -0.58 -3.26
N ALA A 31 -2.79 -1.68 -3.88
CA ALA A 31 -1.92 -2.58 -4.64
C ALA A 31 -1.78 -2.16 -6.10
N HIS A 32 -0.59 -2.33 -6.69
CA HIS A 32 -0.44 -2.23 -8.14
C HIS A 32 -0.75 -3.53 -8.87
N VAL A 33 -0.71 -4.68 -8.18
CA VAL A 33 -1.07 -5.98 -8.74
C VAL A 33 -2.53 -6.30 -8.43
N GLY A 34 -3.26 -6.71 -9.45
CA GLY A 34 -4.62 -7.24 -9.35
C GLY A 34 -4.68 -8.64 -9.92
N MET A 35 -5.68 -9.43 -9.50
CA MET A 35 -5.96 -10.75 -10.08
C MET A 35 -7.43 -11.09 -9.91
N LYS A 36 -7.88 -12.13 -10.61
CA LYS A 36 -9.19 -12.73 -10.38
C LYS A 36 -9.10 -13.67 -9.17
N PRO A 37 -9.65 -13.31 -8.00
CA PRO A 37 -9.58 -14.18 -6.84
C PRO A 37 -10.33 -15.50 -7.08
N LEU A 38 -9.80 -16.59 -6.53
CA LEU A 38 -10.52 -17.87 -6.48
C LEU A 38 -11.78 -17.76 -5.62
N VAL A 39 -12.75 -18.63 -5.87
CA VAL A 39 -13.99 -18.68 -5.09
C VAL A 39 -13.67 -18.82 -3.59
N GLY A 40 -14.37 -18.04 -2.76
CA GLY A 40 -14.18 -18.02 -1.31
C GLY A 40 -13.06 -17.09 -0.82
N LEU A 41 -12.21 -16.56 -1.72
CA LEU A 41 -11.25 -15.52 -1.36
C LEU A 41 -11.92 -14.15 -1.40
N ASN A 42 -11.95 -13.50 -0.24
CA ASN A 42 -12.43 -12.15 -0.04
C ASN A 42 -11.24 -11.20 0.13
N ARG A 43 -11.46 -9.89 0.00
CA ARG A 43 -10.44 -8.90 0.30
C ARG A 43 -9.99 -9.02 1.77
N ALA A 44 -8.69 -9.11 1.98
CA ALA A 44 -8.11 -9.18 3.31
C ALA A 44 -8.28 -7.86 4.09
N LYS A 45 -8.50 -7.97 5.39
CA LYS A 45 -8.69 -6.80 6.28
C LYS A 45 -7.38 -6.33 6.93
N SER A 46 -6.42 -7.22 7.09
CA SER A 46 -5.18 -6.96 7.85
C SER A 46 -3.92 -6.85 6.98
N PHE A 47 -4.00 -7.15 5.68
CA PHE A 47 -2.89 -7.03 4.74
C PHE A 47 -3.41 -6.72 3.33
N ILE A 48 -2.52 -6.31 2.43
CA ILE A 48 -2.86 -6.10 1.02
C ILE A 48 -2.97 -7.46 0.34
N GLY A 49 -4.18 -7.85 -0.05
CA GLY A 49 -4.40 -9.17 -0.63
C GLY A 49 -5.81 -9.71 -0.47
N PHE A 50 -5.91 -11.04 -0.49
CA PHE A 50 -7.14 -11.80 -0.31
C PHE A 50 -6.99 -12.89 0.76
N GLU A 51 -8.08 -13.25 1.42
CA GLU A 51 -8.16 -14.33 2.38
C GLU A 51 -9.51 -15.01 2.38
N THR A 52 -9.56 -16.28 2.79
CA THR A 52 -10.82 -16.95 3.10
C THR A 52 -11.45 -16.37 4.36
N GLU A 53 -12.77 -16.54 4.53
CA GLU A 53 -13.48 -16.03 5.71
C GLU A 53 -12.93 -16.59 7.03
N ASP A 54 -12.46 -17.83 7.02
CA ASP A 54 -11.79 -18.50 8.13
C ASP A 54 -10.30 -18.12 8.29
N GLN A 55 -9.78 -17.23 7.44
CA GLN A 55 -8.38 -16.78 7.38
C GLN A 55 -7.35 -17.90 7.17
N GLY A 56 -7.80 -19.08 6.72
CA GLY A 56 -6.94 -20.24 6.49
C GLY A 56 -6.05 -20.06 5.26
N VAL A 57 -6.64 -19.64 4.13
CA VAL A 57 -5.90 -19.34 2.90
C VAL A 57 -5.62 -17.86 2.81
N LYS A 58 -4.38 -17.50 2.49
CA LYS A 58 -3.94 -16.10 2.37
C LYS A 58 -3.23 -15.88 1.04
N VAL A 59 -3.57 -14.79 0.36
CA VAL A 59 -2.94 -14.31 -0.88
C VAL A 59 -2.43 -12.91 -0.62
N LEU A 60 -1.15 -12.78 -0.27
CA LEU A 60 -0.49 -11.51 -0.03
C LEU A 60 0.01 -10.93 -1.35
N ILE A 61 -0.15 -9.61 -1.51
CA ILE A 61 0.35 -8.85 -2.64
C ILE A 61 1.30 -7.76 -2.13
N ALA A 62 2.42 -7.58 -2.80
CA ALA A 62 3.39 -6.53 -2.50
C ALA A 62 4.09 -6.00 -3.75
N ASP A 63 4.64 -4.79 -3.62
CA ASP A 63 5.55 -4.21 -4.59
C ASP A 63 6.97 -4.43 -4.09
N LEU A 64 7.78 -5.12 -4.88
CA LEU A 64 9.22 -5.30 -4.64
C LEU A 64 10.02 -4.26 -5.41
N PRO A 65 11.30 -4.05 -5.05
CA PRO A 65 12.22 -3.24 -5.84
C PRO A 65 12.21 -3.57 -7.35
N ALA A 66 12.44 -2.55 -8.19
CA ALA A 66 12.34 -2.67 -9.65
C ALA A 66 13.31 -3.70 -10.26
N ASP A 67 14.45 -3.92 -9.60
CA ASP A 67 15.48 -4.87 -9.98
C ASP A 67 15.15 -6.33 -9.60
N ALA A 68 14.25 -6.56 -8.65
CA ALA A 68 13.93 -7.90 -8.14
C ALA A 68 13.48 -8.88 -9.24
N TYR A 69 12.67 -8.44 -10.21
CA TYR A 69 12.26 -9.29 -11.34
C TYR A 69 13.46 -9.73 -12.19
N ALA A 70 14.38 -8.81 -12.49
CA ALA A 70 15.58 -9.12 -13.28
C ALA A 70 16.50 -10.10 -12.54
N GLU A 71 16.62 -9.96 -11.22
CA GLU A 71 17.37 -10.90 -10.38
C GLU A 71 16.77 -12.31 -10.44
N VAL A 72 15.44 -12.44 -10.32
CA VAL A 72 14.76 -13.74 -10.42
C VAL A 72 14.92 -14.35 -11.82
N VAL A 73 14.79 -13.57 -12.89
CA VAL A 73 15.03 -14.04 -14.26
C VAL A 73 16.46 -14.56 -14.42
N SER A 74 17.45 -13.85 -13.87
CA SER A 74 18.85 -14.26 -13.91
C SER A 74 19.07 -15.58 -13.16
N ALA A 75 18.52 -15.69 -11.94
CA ALA A 75 18.59 -16.90 -11.12
C ALA A 75 17.94 -18.11 -11.81
N PHE A 76 16.77 -17.91 -12.44
CA PHE A 76 16.09 -18.94 -13.22
C PHE A 76 16.93 -19.43 -14.39
N LYS A 77 17.53 -18.52 -15.16
CA LYS A 77 18.40 -18.88 -16.29
C LYS A 77 19.66 -19.62 -15.84
N ALA A 78 20.24 -19.23 -14.70
CA ALA A 78 21.42 -19.86 -14.15
C ALA A 78 21.14 -21.28 -13.63
N ASN A 79 19.94 -21.52 -13.09
CA ASN A 79 19.53 -22.83 -12.57
C ASN A 79 18.05 -23.15 -12.86
N PRO A 80 17.71 -23.56 -14.09
CA PRO A 80 16.31 -23.81 -14.48
C PRO A 80 15.71 -25.05 -13.81
N ALA A 81 16.55 -25.95 -13.27
CA ALA A 81 16.10 -27.11 -12.50
C ALA A 81 15.64 -26.74 -11.08
N GLY A 82 16.01 -25.56 -10.59
CA GLY A 82 15.74 -25.11 -9.24
C GLY A 82 16.73 -25.64 -8.19
N THR A 83 16.53 -25.24 -6.95
CA THR A 83 17.40 -25.61 -5.82
C THR A 83 16.62 -26.50 -4.86
N GLY A 84 17.17 -27.69 -4.56
CA GLY A 84 16.47 -28.69 -3.75
C GLY A 84 15.19 -29.18 -4.46
N ASN A 85 14.06 -29.18 -3.75
CA ASN A 85 12.76 -29.59 -4.29
C ASN A 85 11.91 -28.42 -4.82
N ILE A 86 12.49 -27.22 -4.91
CA ILE A 86 11.77 -26.01 -5.35
C ILE A 86 12.17 -25.75 -6.79
N LYS A 87 11.26 -26.09 -7.71
CA LYS A 87 11.41 -25.85 -9.13
C LYS A 87 10.69 -24.54 -9.50
N PRO A 88 11.38 -23.56 -10.10
CA PRO A 88 10.69 -22.41 -10.64
C PRO A 88 9.99 -22.76 -11.96
N GLU A 89 8.86 -22.14 -12.18
CA GLU A 89 8.01 -22.27 -13.35
C GLU A 89 7.71 -20.90 -13.92
N SER A 90 7.51 -20.84 -15.24
CA SER A 90 7.13 -19.61 -15.93
C SER A 90 5.64 -19.65 -16.29
N LEU A 91 4.99 -18.48 -16.24
CA LEU A 91 3.56 -18.35 -16.54
C LEU A 91 3.29 -17.05 -17.29
N GLU A 92 2.59 -17.13 -18.43
CA GLU A 92 2.14 -15.94 -19.14
C GLU A 92 0.99 -15.26 -18.37
N THR A 93 1.09 -13.95 -18.21
CA THR A 93 0.06 -13.11 -17.57
C THR A 93 -0.16 -11.85 -18.40
N PRO A 94 -1.29 -11.14 -18.23
CA PRO A 94 -1.45 -9.82 -18.84
C PRO A 94 -0.38 -8.79 -18.45
N ALA A 95 0.31 -8.96 -17.32
CA ALA A 95 1.44 -8.12 -16.93
C ALA A 95 2.75 -8.50 -17.66
N GLY A 96 2.78 -9.65 -18.35
CA GLY A 96 3.96 -10.22 -18.99
C GLY A 96 4.33 -11.60 -18.42
N LEU A 97 5.48 -12.13 -18.84
CA LEU A 97 5.98 -13.42 -18.38
C LEU A 97 6.31 -13.35 -16.88
N ALA A 98 5.59 -14.10 -16.07
CA ALA A 98 5.83 -14.24 -14.64
C ALA A 98 6.69 -15.47 -14.35
N TYR A 99 7.34 -15.48 -13.19
CA TYR A 99 8.02 -16.65 -12.64
C TYR A 99 7.45 -16.94 -11.27
N TYR A 100 7.18 -18.22 -10.98
CA TYR A 100 6.69 -18.63 -9.69
C TYR A 100 7.33 -19.92 -9.22
N THR A 101 7.30 -20.14 -7.90
CA THR A 101 7.75 -21.37 -7.26
C THR A 101 6.62 -21.94 -6.42
N VAL A 102 6.68 -23.26 -6.21
CA VAL A 102 5.79 -23.98 -5.30
C VAL A 102 6.64 -24.77 -4.32
N GLU A 103 6.35 -24.62 -3.04
CA GLU A 103 7.05 -25.32 -1.97
C GLU A 103 6.09 -25.82 -0.89
N SER A 104 6.53 -26.82 -0.14
CA SER A 104 5.83 -27.27 1.06
C SER A 104 6.56 -26.73 2.28
N GLY A 105 5.82 -26.15 3.22
CA GLY A 105 6.36 -25.54 4.42
C GLY A 105 5.49 -25.79 5.64
N ARG A 106 5.79 -25.07 6.72
CA ARG A 106 4.99 -25.07 7.95
C ARG A 106 4.59 -23.66 8.34
N ASP A 107 3.38 -23.53 8.87
CA ASP A 107 2.88 -22.35 9.57
C ASP A 107 2.48 -22.79 10.99
N GLY A 108 3.31 -22.45 11.97
CA GLY A 108 3.25 -23.06 13.31
C GLY A 108 3.39 -24.58 13.24
N ALA A 109 2.36 -25.29 13.73
CA ALA A 109 2.30 -26.75 13.70
C ALA A 109 1.67 -27.33 12.42
N SER A 110 1.09 -26.47 11.56
CA SER A 110 0.32 -26.90 10.38
C SER A 110 1.21 -26.98 9.14
N ASN A 111 1.03 -28.02 8.34
CA ASN A 111 1.63 -28.09 7.00
C ASN A 111 0.87 -27.17 6.04
N VAL A 112 1.63 -26.45 5.22
CA VAL A 112 1.08 -25.52 4.23
C VAL A 112 1.79 -25.68 2.89
N ARG A 113 1.06 -25.44 1.81
CA ARG A 113 1.59 -25.25 0.47
C ARG A 113 1.79 -23.76 0.24
N ARG A 114 3.00 -23.36 -0.15
CA ARG A 114 3.35 -21.96 -0.42
C ARG A 114 3.65 -21.78 -1.90
N TYR A 115 3.14 -20.68 -2.44
CA TYR A 115 3.37 -20.27 -3.81
C TYR A 115 3.92 -18.85 -3.77
N SER A 116 4.95 -18.57 -4.54
CA SER A 116 5.53 -17.23 -4.68
C SER A 116 5.65 -16.91 -6.15
N MET A 117 5.03 -15.82 -6.61
CA MET A 117 5.11 -15.35 -7.99
C MET A 117 5.69 -13.94 -8.03
N ILE A 118 6.58 -13.69 -8.98
CA ILE A 118 7.06 -12.36 -9.35
C ILE A 118 6.61 -11.99 -10.76
N LEU A 119 6.18 -10.74 -10.93
CA LEU A 119 5.65 -10.15 -12.15
C LEU A 119 6.57 -8.99 -12.58
N PRO A 120 6.82 -8.82 -13.88
CA PRO A 120 7.54 -7.66 -14.38
C PRO A 120 6.67 -6.40 -14.23
N GLY A 121 7.24 -5.30 -13.73
CA GLY A 121 6.56 -4.01 -13.65
C GLY A 121 7.47 -2.85 -14.10
N PRO A 122 6.91 -1.65 -14.31
CA PRO A 122 7.63 -0.53 -14.91
C PRO A 122 8.62 0.13 -13.95
N THR A 123 8.20 0.37 -12.71
CA THR A 123 8.96 1.07 -11.65
C THR A 123 9.15 0.22 -10.40
N PHE A 124 8.59 -0.99 -10.39
CA PHE A 124 8.61 -1.96 -9.30
C PHE A 124 8.47 -3.37 -9.90
N SER A 125 8.71 -4.40 -9.09
CA SER A 125 8.37 -5.79 -9.46
C SER A 125 7.14 -6.23 -8.66
N GLY A 126 6.09 -6.70 -9.32
CA GLY A 126 4.91 -7.19 -8.63
C GLY A 126 5.18 -8.52 -7.93
N TYR A 127 4.68 -8.71 -6.71
CA TYR A 127 4.87 -9.96 -5.97
C TYR A 127 3.55 -10.47 -5.40
N VAL A 128 3.35 -11.78 -5.51
CA VAL A 128 2.18 -12.48 -4.98
C VAL A 128 2.64 -13.71 -4.20
N ALA A 129 2.29 -13.80 -2.93
CA ALA A 129 2.52 -14.96 -2.09
C ALA A 129 1.21 -15.61 -1.68
N VAL A 130 1.05 -16.91 -1.92
CA VAL A 130 -0.13 -17.67 -1.52
C VAL A 130 0.27 -18.72 -0.50
N GLN A 131 -0.52 -18.84 0.57
CA GLN A 131 -0.41 -19.91 1.52
C GLN A 131 -1.73 -20.67 1.60
N VAL A 132 -1.69 -21.98 1.34
CA VAL A 132 -2.83 -22.89 1.40
C VAL A 132 -2.55 -23.96 2.47
N PRO A 133 -3.37 -24.05 3.53
CA PRO A 133 -3.25 -25.14 4.50
C PRO A 133 -3.75 -26.47 3.93
N GLU A 134 -3.24 -27.57 4.45
CA GLU A 134 -3.51 -28.92 3.93
C GLU A 134 -5.01 -29.26 3.87
N ASN A 135 -5.80 -28.79 4.85
CA ASN A 135 -7.25 -28.97 4.87
C ASN A 135 -8.00 -28.26 3.72
N ALA A 136 -7.39 -27.23 3.12
CA ALA A 136 -7.95 -26.45 2.02
C ALA A 136 -7.40 -26.87 0.64
N SER A 137 -6.41 -27.76 0.60
CA SER A 137 -5.70 -28.19 -0.63
C SER A 137 -6.58 -28.87 -1.68
N LYS A 138 -7.73 -29.42 -1.28
CA LYS A 138 -8.72 -30.01 -2.22
C LYS A 138 -9.48 -28.95 -3.02
N ILE A 139 -9.59 -27.73 -2.49
CA ILE A 139 -10.29 -26.61 -3.13
C ILE A 139 -9.26 -25.73 -3.85
N TYR A 140 -8.20 -25.37 -3.15
CA TYR A 140 -7.12 -24.52 -3.65
C TYR A 140 -5.96 -25.40 -4.12
N THR A 141 -6.19 -26.12 -5.21
CA THR A 141 -5.19 -27.01 -5.82
C THR A 141 -4.06 -26.22 -6.49
N ASP A 142 -2.94 -26.89 -6.78
CA ASP A 142 -1.83 -26.30 -7.54
C ASP A 142 -2.33 -25.72 -8.89
N ASP A 143 -3.23 -26.41 -9.59
CA ASP A 143 -3.81 -25.90 -10.84
C ASP A 143 -4.72 -24.69 -10.62
N ALA A 144 -5.54 -24.68 -9.55
CA ALA A 144 -6.39 -23.54 -9.24
C ALA A 144 -5.56 -22.28 -8.92
N VAL A 145 -4.49 -22.42 -8.13
CA VAL A 145 -3.58 -21.30 -7.83
C VAL A 145 -2.87 -20.83 -9.10
N ARG A 146 -2.41 -21.75 -9.95
CA ARG A 146 -1.80 -21.42 -11.25
C ARG A 146 -2.77 -20.64 -12.16
N GLN A 147 -4.04 -21.05 -12.22
CA GLN A 147 -5.07 -20.36 -12.99
C GLN A 147 -5.33 -18.95 -12.43
N MET A 148 -5.34 -18.77 -11.11
CA MET A 148 -5.43 -17.45 -10.48
C MET A 148 -4.23 -16.57 -10.87
N PHE A 149 -3.01 -17.09 -10.76
CA PHE A 149 -1.79 -16.39 -11.15
C PHE A 149 -1.78 -15.93 -12.61
N ALA A 150 -2.32 -16.75 -13.52
CA ALA A 150 -2.39 -16.42 -14.94
C ALA A 150 -3.24 -15.17 -15.25
N THR A 151 -4.11 -14.78 -14.31
CA THR A 151 -4.96 -13.58 -14.44
C THR A 151 -4.30 -12.31 -13.91
N ALA A 152 -3.09 -12.39 -13.36
CA ALA A 152 -2.44 -11.27 -12.71
C ALA A 152 -2.17 -10.11 -13.69
N GLN A 153 -2.55 -8.90 -13.27
CA GLN A 153 -2.35 -7.68 -14.04
C GLN A 153 -1.67 -6.63 -13.17
N ILE A 154 -0.99 -5.69 -13.82
CA ILE A 154 -0.40 -4.53 -13.17
C ILE A 154 -1.08 -3.26 -13.68
N ARG A 155 -1.39 -2.37 -12.74
CA ARG A 155 -1.69 -0.96 -13.03
C ARG A 155 -0.47 -0.11 -12.71
N ASN A 156 -0.22 0.92 -13.51
CA ASN A 156 0.96 1.78 -13.34
C ASN A 156 0.86 2.66 -12.09
N GLU A 157 -0.35 3.06 -11.71
CA GLU A 157 -0.60 3.96 -10.59
C GLU A 157 -1.84 3.49 -9.81
N VAL A 158 -1.81 3.65 -8.50
CA VAL A 158 -3.00 3.53 -7.65
C VAL A 158 -3.78 4.85 -7.72
N PRO A 159 -5.08 4.83 -8.07
CA PRO A 159 -5.90 6.04 -8.14
C PRO A 159 -5.84 6.83 -6.83
N VAL A 160 -5.70 8.16 -6.94
CA VAL A 160 -5.57 9.05 -5.77
C VAL A 160 -6.75 8.87 -4.80
N ASP A 161 -7.98 8.86 -5.30
CA ASP A 161 -9.18 8.71 -4.47
C ASP A 161 -9.20 7.38 -3.71
N GLU A 162 -8.62 6.32 -4.28
CA GLU A 162 -8.47 5.04 -3.61
C GLU A 162 -7.46 5.15 -2.46
N GLN A 163 -6.31 5.80 -2.70
CA GLN A 163 -5.29 6.02 -1.67
C GLN A 163 -5.83 6.87 -0.51
N LEU A 164 -6.49 7.99 -0.81
CA LEU A 164 -7.15 8.83 0.20
C LEU A 164 -8.27 8.04 0.92
N GLY A 165 -8.99 7.22 0.16
CA GLY A 165 -10.07 6.34 0.61
C GLY A 165 -9.66 5.31 1.66
N MET A 166 -8.38 4.94 1.75
CA MET A 166 -7.87 3.98 2.74
C MET A 166 -7.49 4.62 4.08
N MET A 167 -7.31 5.94 4.14
CA MET A 167 -6.87 6.60 5.37
C MET A 167 -7.99 6.68 6.40
N PRO A 168 -7.70 6.55 7.72
CA PRO A 168 -8.69 6.68 8.79
C PRO A 168 -9.20 8.13 9.01
N PHE A 169 -8.76 9.06 8.17
CA PHE A 169 -9.20 10.44 8.10
C PHE A 169 -9.49 10.81 6.63
N LYS A 170 -10.22 11.91 6.42
CA LYS A 170 -10.45 12.49 5.10
C LYS A 170 -9.44 13.60 4.85
N VAL A 171 -8.96 13.70 3.61
CA VAL A 171 -8.16 14.83 3.12
C VAL A 171 -9.01 15.54 2.08
N THR A 172 -9.47 16.76 2.38
CA THR A 172 -10.35 17.54 1.50
C THR A 172 -9.60 18.60 0.69
N GLU A 173 -8.32 18.80 0.98
CA GLU A 173 -7.47 19.81 0.34
C GLU A 173 -6.08 19.21 0.08
N LEU A 174 -5.61 19.32 -1.16
CA LEU A 174 -4.31 18.83 -1.62
C LEU A 174 -3.34 19.98 -1.94
N SER A 175 -3.82 21.22 -1.95
CA SER A 175 -3.03 22.45 -2.16
C SER A 175 -2.09 22.38 -3.36
N GLY A 176 -2.55 21.74 -4.44
CA GLY A 176 -1.80 21.57 -5.68
C GLY A 176 -0.70 20.50 -5.68
N PHE A 177 -0.52 19.74 -4.59
CA PHE A 177 0.35 18.56 -4.62
C PHE A 177 -0.24 17.50 -5.55
N LYS A 178 0.54 17.05 -6.53
CA LYS A 178 0.08 16.08 -7.55
C LYS A 178 0.59 14.67 -7.28
N ASN A 179 1.77 14.55 -6.68
CA ASN A 179 2.34 13.25 -6.36
C ASN A 179 1.83 12.80 -5.00
N ILE A 180 0.83 11.93 -5.03
CA ILE A 180 0.17 11.39 -3.85
C ILE A 180 0.49 9.91 -3.78
N ARG A 181 1.17 9.51 -2.70
CA ARG A 181 1.64 8.14 -2.51
C ARG A 181 1.40 7.67 -1.10
N MET A 182 0.81 6.49 -0.96
CA MET A 182 0.74 5.78 0.30
C MET A 182 2.10 5.20 0.66
N LEU A 183 2.62 5.54 1.83
CA LEU A 183 3.88 4.98 2.34
C LEU A 183 3.64 3.76 3.21
N ALA A 184 2.52 3.73 3.92
CA ALA A 184 2.09 2.60 4.74
C ALA A 184 0.57 2.45 4.58
N PRO A 185 0.08 1.25 4.20
CA PRO A 185 -1.33 1.00 3.96
C PRO A 185 -2.25 1.50 5.08
N GLY A 186 -3.09 2.49 4.79
CA GLY A 186 -4.02 3.09 5.75
C GLY A 186 -3.37 3.84 6.93
N ALA A 187 -2.05 4.06 6.92
CA ALA A 187 -1.33 4.65 8.05
C ALA A 187 -0.57 5.93 7.70
N ALA A 188 -0.01 6.02 6.48
CA ALA A 188 0.74 7.19 6.05
C ALA A 188 0.57 7.53 4.56
N LEU A 189 0.43 8.82 4.25
CA LEU A 189 0.41 9.40 2.90
C LEU A 189 1.52 10.44 2.73
N LEU A 190 2.15 10.43 1.57
CA LEU A 190 3.03 11.46 1.06
C LEU A 190 2.29 12.29 0.01
N LEU A 191 2.38 13.61 0.13
CA LEU A 191 1.94 14.59 -0.87
C LEU A 191 3.16 15.41 -1.28
N ALA A 192 3.52 15.47 -2.57
CA ALA A 192 4.75 16.12 -3.00
C ALA A 192 4.62 16.86 -4.33
N ASP A 193 5.46 17.89 -4.49
CA ASP A 193 5.70 18.58 -5.77
C ASP A 193 6.76 17.86 -6.62
N GLY A 194 7.62 17.07 -5.99
CA GLY A 194 8.65 16.23 -6.61
C GLY A 194 8.25 14.77 -6.70
N ASP A 195 8.86 14.05 -7.62
CA ASP A 195 8.82 12.58 -7.62
C ASP A 195 9.72 12.02 -6.50
N GLU A 196 9.83 10.70 -6.40
CA GLU A 196 10.66 10.05 -5.38
C GLU A 196 12.14 10.45 -5.44
N LYS A 197 12.66 10.79 -6.62
CA LYS A 197 14.06 11.19 -6.81
C LYS A 197 14.32 12.64 -6.41
N ALA A 198 13.31 13.50 -6.52
CA ALA A 198 13.39 14.92 -6.21
C ALA A 198 12.61 15.31 -4.95
N LEU A 199 12.31 14.35 -4.08
CA LEU A 199 11.49 14.60 -2.89
C LEU A 199 12.16 15.62 -1.95
N GLU A 200 13.46 15.47 -1.71
CA GLU A 200 14.21 16.25 -0.73
C GLU A 200 14.54 17.68 -1.22
N THR A 201 14.37 17.95 -2.51
CA THR A 201 14.68 19.24 -3.15
C THR A 201 13.42 20.02 -3.52
N LYS A 202 12.23 19.54 -3.15
CA LYS A 202 10.95 20.19 -3.44
C LYS A 202 10.01 20.13 -2.23
N PRO A 203 8.93 20.95 -2.22
CA PRO A 203 7.93 20.91 -1.16
C PRO A 203 7.22 19.55 -1.03
N PHE A 204 7.25 19.10 0.21
CA PHE A 204 6.75 17.90 0.85
C PHE A 204 5.66 17.96 1.91
N LEU A 205 4.69 17.04 1.95
CA LEU A 205 3.98 16.67 3.18
C LEU A 205 3.96 15.16 3.41
N LEU A 206 4.23 14.78 4.65
CA LEU A 206 3.93 13.46 5.18
C LEU A 206 2.78 13.55 6.19
N LEU A 207 1.71 12.79 5.96
CA LEU A 207 0.51 12.72 6.79
C LEU A 207 0.40 11.32 7.38
N GLY A 208 0.12 11.18 8.68
CA GLY A 208 -0.15 9.87 9.25
C GLY A 208 -0.66 9.89 10.68
N ILE A 209 -1.03 8.72 11.19
CA ILE A 209 -1.34 8.51 12.60
C ILE A 209 -0.18 7.75 13.23
N ILE A 210 0.34 8.28 14.34
CA ILE A 210 1.31 7.58 15.18
C ILE A 210 0.61 6.94 16.37
N GLY A 211 1.00 5.71 16.70
CA GLY A 211 0.52 4.96 17.87
C GLY A 211 1.10 5.47 19.19
N SER A 212 1.19 6.78 19.36
CA SER A 212 1.68 7.42 20.56
C SER A 212 1.00 8.77 20.79
N ALA A 213 0.83 9.10 22.05
CA ALA A 213 0.27 10.35 22.53
C ALA A 213 1.02 10.78 23.81
N PRO A 214 1.01 12.07 24.17
CA PRO A 214 1.58 12.53 25.42
C PRO A 214 0.82 11.91 26.61
N ALA A 215 1.56 11.50 27.64
CA ALA A 215 0.97 10.85 28.82
C ALA A 215 0.00 11.77 29.59
N THR A 216 0.33 13.07 29.63
CA THR A 216 -0.50 14.11 30.23
C THR A 216 -0.56 15.34 29.33
N PRO A 217 -1.55 16.24 29.51
CA PRO A 217 -1.57 17.51 28.79
C PRO A 217 -0.30 18.36 28.95
N ASP A 218 0.35 18.30 30.11
CA ASP A 218 1.56 19.08 30.41
C ASP A 218 2.80 18.54 29.66
N ASP A 219 2.79 17.25 29.31
CA ASP A 219 3.86 16.61 28.53
C ASP A 219 3.86 16.99 27.04
N ARG A 220 2.81 17.66 26.54
CA ARG A 220 2.61 17.91 25.09
C ARG A 220 3.79 18.57 24.40
N GLY A 221 4.38 19.60 25.02
CA GLY A 221 5.52 20.32 24.44
C GLY A 221 6.77 19.46 24.35
N ARG A 222 7.10 18.76 25.45
CA ARG A 222 8.22 17.82 25.49
C ARG A 222 8.03 16.70 24.46
N PHE A 223 6.83 16.12 24.40
CA PHE A 223 6.48 15.09 23.44
C PHE A 223 6.64 15.59 21.99
N ALA A 224 6.17 16.81 21.67
CA ALA A 224 6.30 17.38 20.33
C ALA A 224 7.76 17.52 19.88
N GLN A 225 8.64 18.00 20.77
CA GLN A 225 10.08 18.12 20.50
C GLN A 225 10.74 16.75 20.34
N GLN A 226 10.41 15.77 21.20
CA GLN A 226 10.94 14.40 21.12
C GLN A 226 10.52 13.70 19.82
N ILE A 227 9.27 13.87 19.39
CA ILE A 227 8.80 13.30 18.13
C ILE A 227 9.47 13.99 16.94
N ALA A 228 9.69 15.32 17.01
CA ALA A 228 10.38 16.06 15.96
C ALA A 228 11.81 15.55 15.67
N THR A 229 12.53 15.02 16.66
CA THR A 229 13.86 14.44 16.43
C THR A 229 13.84 13.09 15.73
N THR A 230 12.66 12.48 15.53
CA THR A 230 12.53 11.19 14.83
C THR A 230 12.20 11.33 13.34
N ILE A 231 12.23 12.55 12.78
CA ILE A 231 11.89 12.76 11.36
C ILE A 231 13.00 12.12 10.51
N PRO A 232 12.69 11.11 9.66
CA PRO A 232 13.69 10.43 8.85
C PRO A 232 14.36 11.38 7.85
N GLY A 233 15.63 11.14 7.55
CA GLY A 233 16.37 11.89 6.51
C GLY A 233 16.84 13.30 6.92
N VAL A 234 16.54 13.73 8.14
CA VAL A 234 16.92 15.05 8.67
C VAL A 234 18.26 14.99 9.38
N ARG A 235 19.18 15.88 9.02
CA ARG A 235 20.48 16.08 9.65
C ARG A 235 20.61 17.52 10.15
N ASP A 236 21.42 17.72 11.19
CA ASP A 236 21.68 19.04 11.81
C ASP A 236 20.41 19.81 12.20
N GLY A 237 19.37 19.08 12.64
CA GLY A 237 18.07 19.64 12.96
C GLY A 237 18.12 20.55 14.20
N ARG A 238 17.75 21.82 14.01
CA ARG A 238 17.61 22.82 15.07
C ARG A 238 16.17 23.28 15.17
N ILE A 239 15.54 22.99 16.30
CA ILE A 239 14.20 23.53 16.61
C ILE A 239 14.32 25.05 16.78
N THR A 240 13.57 25.80 15.97
CA THR A 240 13.51 27.27 16.03
C THR A 240 12.27 27.77 16.74
N MET A 241 11.21 26.95 16.79
CA MET A 241 9.94 27.26 17.45
C MET A 241 9.24 25.96 17.84
N SER A 242 8.58 25.93 18.99
CA SER A 242 7.71 24.82 19.37
C SER A 242 6.61 25.34 20.30
N GLU A 243 5.40 25.49 19.78
CA GLU A 243 4.31 26.21 20.45
C GLU A 243 3.00 25.43 20.44
N PRO A 244 2.18 25.55 21.51
CA PRO A 244 0.85 24.97 21.54
C PRO A 244 -0.07 25.69 20.55
N ILE A 245 -0.86 24.92 19.82
CA ILE A 245 -1.88 25.45 18.90
C ILE A 245 -3.18 24.67 19.02
N ARG A 246 -4.21 25.15 18.32
CA ARG A 246 -5.44 24.39 18.07
C ARG A 246 -5.50 23.99 16.60
N ILE A 247 -5.78 22.72 16.35
CA ILE A 247 -5.98 22.17 14.99
C ILE A 247 -7.38 21.56 15.01
N ASP A 248 -8.31 22.15 14.26
CA ASP A 248 -9.72 21.74 14.25
C ASP A 248 -10.32 21.68 15.68
N GLY A 249 -10.05 22.72 16.48
CA GLY A 249 -10.47 22.81 17.89
C GLY A 249 -9.72 21.89 18.87
N GLN A 250 -9.04 20.86 18.39
CA GLN A 250 -8.27 19.93 19.22
C GLN A 250 -6.92 20.52 19.62
N ALA A 251 -6.42 20.09 20.78
CA ALA A 251 -5.10 20.49 21.24
C ALA A 251 -4.01 19.91 20.33
N GLY A 252 -3.06 20.76 19.96
CA GLY A 252 -1.93 20.36 19.15
C GLY A 252 -0.68 21.18 19.43
N PHE A 253 0.37 20.88 18.68
CA PHE A 253 1.64 21.60 18.72
C PHE A 253 2.15 21.84 17.31
N GLU A 254 2.73 23.01 17.08
CA GLU A 254 3.52 23.31 15.89
C GLU A 254 4.99 23.38 16.30
N THR A 255 5.85 22.60 15.65
CA THR A 255 7.31 22.63 15.86
C THR A 255 7.99 22.93 14.54
N ARG A 256 8.75 24.03 14.48
CA ARG A 256 9.54 24.42 13.31
C ARG A 256 11.00 24.08 13.54
N ILE A 257 11.63 23.59 12.48
CA ILE A 257 12.98 23.04 12.51
C ILE A 257 13.71 23.56 11.27
N ASP A 258 14.89 24.12 11.47
CA ASP A 258 15.86 24.31 10.39
C ASP A 258 16.79 23.11 10.35
N ALA A 259 17.04 22.58 9.16
CA ALA A 259 17.84 21.37 9.02
C ALA A 259 18.50 21.23 7.64
N VAL A 260 19.20 20.13 7.46
CA VAL A 260 19.76 19.67 6.19
C VAL A 260 19.10 18.34 5.82
N SER A 261 18.64 18.21 4.57
CA SER A 261 18.00 17.00 4.06
C SER A 261 18.73 16.46 2.84
N GLY A 262 18.67 15.13 2.69
CA GLY A 262 19.10 14.45 1.47
C GLY A 262 20.59 14.39 1.21
N LYS A 263 20.97 13.63 0.17
CA LYS A 263 22.40 13.39 -0.16
C LYS A 263 23.14 14.68 -0.51
N ASP A 264 22.43 15.65 -1.11
CA ASP A 264 23.01 16.91 -1.58
C ASP A 264 23.11 17.99 -0.49
N ASN A 265 22.87 17.63 0.78
CA ASN A 265 22.88 18.55 1.91
C ASN A 265 21.96 19.77 1.70
N THR A 266 20.76 19.57 1.17
CA THR A 266 19.83 20.67 0.88
C THR A 266 19.37 21.33 2.18
N PRO A 267 19.57 22.65 2.36
CA PRO A 267 19.03 23.36 3.51
C PRO A 267 17.51 23.43 3.43
N VAL A 268 16.85 22.90 4.45
CA VAL A 268 15.38 22.81 4.51
C VAL A 268 14.83 23.49 5.75
N THR A 269 13.60 23.97 5.63
CA THR A 269 12.77 24.35 6.78
C THR A 269 11.63 23.34 6.86
N ILE A 270 11.43 22.80 8.06
CA ILE A 270 10.47 21.74 8.35
C ILE A 270 9.48 22.27 9.38
N VAL A 271 8.21 21.91 9.21
CA VAL A 271 7.19 22.05 10.25
C VAL A 271 6.61 20.68 10.57
N GLN A 272 6.49 20.41 11.86
CA GLN A 272 5.69 19.31 12.39
C GLN A 272 4.46 19.87 13.07
N TRP A 273 3.29 19.36 12.71
CA TRP A 273 2.08 19.48 13.52
C TRP A 273 1.73 18.15 14.15
N LEU A 274 1.37 18.21 15.44
CA LEU A 274 0.74 17.11 16.15
C LEU A 274 -0.65 17.55 16.58
N ARG A 275 -1.67 16.75 16.25
CA ARG A 275 -3.00 16.85 16.83
C ARG A 275 -3.22 15.65 17.74
N PHE A 276 -3.38 15.90 19.04
CA PHE A 276 -3.36 14.85 20.07
C PHE A 276 -4.72 14.17 20.22
N GLY A 277 -4.73 12.84 20.12
CA GLY A 277 -5.83 11.98 20.55
C GLY A 277 -5.52 11.32 21.90
N ALA A 278 -6.38 10.37 22.32
CA ALA A 278 -6.22 9.68 23.60
C ALA A 278 -5.05 8.69 23.63
N GLN A 279 -4.91 7.86 22.58
CA GLN A 279 -3.85 6.84 22.46
C GLN A 279 -2.95 7.05 21.25
N THR A 280 -3.39 7.88 20.31
CA THR A 280 -2.71 8.15 19.04
C THR A 280 -2.59 9.65 18.83
N SER A 281 -1.68 10.06 17.97
CA SER A 281 -1.57 11.44 17.51
C SER A 281 -1.61 11.46 15.99
N MET A 282 -2.33 12.42 15.43
CA MET A 282 -2.17 12.74 14.01
C MET A 282 -0.89 13.56 13.86
N ARG A 283 0.00 13.09 13.01
CA ARG A 283 1.30 13.70 12.72
C ARG A 283 1.33 14.16 11.29
N ILE A 284 1.68 15.43 11.10
CA ILE A 284 1.82 16.06 9.80
C ILE A 284 3.21 16.69 9.78
N ILE A 285 4.01 16.33 8.78
CA ILE A 285 5.35 16.90 8.57
C ILE A 285 5.36 17.57 7.21
N GLY A 286 5.53 18.89 7.18
CA GLY A 286 5.81 19.64 5.96
C GLY A 286 7.30 19.94 5.88
N SER A 287 7.91 19.78 4.71
CA SER A 287 9.32 20.10 4.47
C SER A 287 9.48 20.79 3.11
N SER A 288 10.29 21.84 3.05
CA SER A 288 10.67 22.45 1.78
C SER A 288 12.11 22.96 1.84
N PRO A 289 12.77 23.15 0.68
CA PRO A 289 13.94 24.00 0.61
C PRO A 289 13.67 25.35 1.30
N ARG A 290 14.65 25.88 2.02
CA ARG A 290 14.48 27.14 2.76
C ARG A 290 14.07 28.31 1.85
N THR A 291 14.55 28.32 0.61
CA THR A 291 14.21 29.31 -0.42
C THR A 291 12.74 29.29 -0.83
N ASP A 292 12.06 28.16 -0.67
CA ASP A 292 10.68 27.95 -1.12
C ASP A 292 9.67 28.05 0.04
N TRP A 293 10.15 28.21 1.27
CA TRP A 293 9.36 28.13 2.49
C TRP A 293 8.15 29.08 2.49
N GLU A 294 8.34 30.34 2.10
CA GLU A 294 7.26 31.33 2.10
C GLU A 294 6.08 30.94 1.19
N LYS A 295 6.36 30.21 0.10
CA LYS A 295 5.35 29.71 -0.83
C LYS A 295 4.78 28.37 -0.38
N ALA A 296 5.61 27.52 0.21
CA ALA A 296 5.24 26.17 0.62
C ALA A 296 4.39 26.17 1.90
N PHE A 297 4.76 26.97 2.91
CA PHE A 297 4.14 26.94 4.22
C PHE A 297 2.62 27.22 4.24
N PRO A 298 2.09 28.19 3.45
CA PRO A 298 0.63 28.36 3.33
C PRO A 298 -0.08 27.13 2.77
N ARG A 299 0.50 26.45 1.78
CA ARG A 299 -0.04 25.20 1.20
C ARG A 299 -0.03 24.08 2.23
N PHE A 300 1.04 23.98 3.02
CA PHE A 300 1.13 22.99 4.10
C PHE A 300 0.03 23.18 5.15
N ARG A 301 -0.26 24.42 5.54
CA ARG A 301 -1.37 24.75 6.45
C ARG A 301 -2.73 24.41 5.83
N ALA A 302 -2.94 24.73 4.56
CA ALA A 302 -4.20 24.42 3.88
C ALA A 302 -4.47 22.91 3.83
N VAL A 303 -3.46 22.07 3.55
CA VAL A 303 -3.60 20.61 3.68
C VAL A 303 -3.91 20.20 5.12
N ARG A 304 -3.17 20.69 6.12
CA ARG A 304 -3.42 20.41 7.55
C ARG A 304 -4.87 20.71 7.93
N ASP A 305 -5.37 21.86 7.52
CA ASP A 305 -6.71 22.34 7.86
C ASP A 305 -7.80 21.59 7.08
N GLY A 306 -7.45 20.97 5.95
CA GLY A 306 -8.31 20.07 5.17
C GLY A 306 -8.38 18.62 5.70
N ILE A 307 -7.81 18.31 6.86
CA ILE A 307 -7.84 16.95 7.44
C ILE A 307 -8.97 16.81 8.46
N GLN A 308 -9.96 15.98 8.11
CA GLN A 308 -11.16 15.76 8.91
C GLN A 308 -11.24 14.31 9.43
N PRO A 309 -11.85 14.07 10.60
CA PRO A 309 -12.20 12.71 11.04
C PRO A 309 -13.10 12.00 10.02
N ARG A 310 -13.04 10.67 9.95
CA ARG A 310 -14.12 9.89 9.34
C ARG A 310 -15.29 9.84 10.32
N GLY A 311 -16.45 10.34 9.88
CA GLY A 311 -17.72 10.18 10.59
C GLY A 311 -18.23 8.75 10.49
#